data_AF-A0A5B9CHY1-F1
#
_entry.id   AF-A0A5B9CHY1-F1
#
_cell.length_a   1.000
_cell.length_b   1.000
_cell.length_c   1.000
_cell.angle_alpha   90.00
_cell.angle_beta   90.00
_cell.angle_gamma   90.00
#
_symmetry.space_group_name_H-M   'P 1'
#
loop_
_entity.id
_entity.type
_entity.pdbx_description
1 polymer ?
#
loop_
_entity_poly.entity_id
_entity_poly.type
_entity_poly.pdbx_seq_one_letter_code
_entity_poly.pdbx_strand_id
1 'polypeptide(L)'
;IRVEKDRVLENERTRLWDVLSKERTARQNAEESIRHLKEKIERAEGMKCTWAREEADLQKTQNVTMQEKASLEDELREVEKQKQQKSLFLREQTKLLSQRTESDRQKKIQFGQEVSRLESDILMEKDNIYEKERTIRELQSRINREELNNETRMRETNLSTKISILDPDTGKDMSPYEAYKRGMIDRCQYIHLQELECDWEEITTLGSKGDVSVLLDKKSGKQYSIDDAL
;
A
#
# COMPACT_ATOMS: atom_id res chain seq x y z
N ILE A 1 75.35 -40.43 134.11
CA ILE A 1 75.56 -39.08 133.52
C ILE A 1 74.18 -38.55 133.14
N ARG A 2 73.59 -37.67 133.96
CA ARG A 2 72.37 -36.93 133.58
C ARG A 2 72.83 -35.78 132.70
N VAL A 3 72.51 -35.87 131.41
CA VAL A 3 72.78 -34.78 130.47
C VAL A 3 71.68 -33.75 130.70
N GLU A 4 71.98 -32.70 131.47
CA GLU A 4 71.11 -31.52 131.53
C GLU A 4 71.06 -30.90 130.15
N LYS A 5 69.84 -30.77 129.63
CA LYS A 5 69.63 -30.11 128.34
C LYS A 5 69.88 -28.62 128.52
N ASP A 6 70.69 -28.06 127.64
CA ASP A 6 70.93 -26.62 127.60
C ASP A 6 69.63 -25.89 127.21
N ARG A 7 69.08 -25.18 128.18
CA ARG A 7 67.82 -24.43 128.06
C ARG A 7 67.92 -23.32 127.01
N VAL A 8 69.10 -22.77 126.76
CA VAL A 8 69.32 -21.73 125.74
C VAL A 8 69.17 -22.34 124.36
N LEU A 9 69.84 -23.47 124.11
CA LEU A 9 69.73 -24.21 122.84
C LEU A 9 68.31 -24.73 122.58
N GLU A 10 67.59 -25.16 123.63
CA GLU A 10 66.22 -25.64 123.47
C GLU A 10 65.24 -24.50 123.11
N ASN A 11 65.45 -23.29 123.66
CA ASN A 11 64.72 -22.08 123.31
C ASN A 11 65.07 -21.54 121.92
N GLU A 12 66.34 -21.63 121.50
CA GLU A 12 66.75 -21.26 120.14
C GLU A 12 66.15 -22.23 119.11
N ARG A 13 66.13 -23.53 119.42
CA ARG A 13 65.51 -24.54 118.58
C ARG A 13 64.02 -24.28 118.39
N THR A 14 63.25 -23.98 119.44
CA THR A 14 61.81 -23.67 119.32
C THR A 14 61.60 -22.38 118.51
N ARG A 15 62.40 -21.34 118.75
CA ARG A 15 62.35 -20.10 117.96
C ARG A 15 62.62 -20.36 116.47
N LEU A 16 63.63 -21.16 116.13
CA LEU A 16 63.94 -21.52 114.74
C LEU A 16 62.81 -22.36 114.10
N TRP A 17 62.18 -23.26 114.85
CA TRP A 17 61.01 -24.01 114.39
C TRP A 17 59.81 -23.11 114.12
N ASP A 18 59.52 -22.15 114.99
CA ASP A 18 58.43 -21.19 114.80
C ASP A 18 58.67 -20.31 113.56
N VAL A 19 59.91 -19.85 113.35
CA VAL A 19 60.29 -19.09 112.16
C VAL A 19 60.14 -19.96 110.91
N LEU A 20 60.65 -21.20 110.92
CA LEU A 20 60.51 -22.13 109.80
C LEU A 20 59.03 -22.44 109.49
N SER A 21 58.18 -22.60 110.52
CA SER A 21 56.75 -22.85 110.33
C SER A 21 56.03 -21.65 109.72
N LYS A 22 56.36 -20.43 110.18
CA LYS A 22 55.82 -19.18 109.60
C LYS A 22 56.27 -18.98 108.16
N GLU A 23 57.53 -19.26 107.84
CA GLU A 23 58.03 -19.20 106.47
C GLU A 23 57.36 -20.25 105.57
N ARG A 24 57.10 -21.47 106.08
CA ARG A 24 56.35 -22.50 105.35
C ARG A 24 54.92 -22.08 105.03
N THR A 25 54.19 -21.50 105.99
CA THR A 25 52.82 -21.02 105.76
C THR A 25 52.80 -19.80 104.84
N ALA A 26 53.75 -18.86 104.98
CA ALA A 26 53.90 -17.74 104.07
C ALA A 26 54.19 -18.20 102.63
N ARG A 27 55.07 -19.20 102.47
CA ARG A 27 55.34 -19.84 101.19
C ARG A 27 54.10 -20.51 100.61
N GLN A 28 53.34 -21.25 101.40
CA GLN A 28 52.12 -21.90 100.95
C GLN A 28 51.08 -20.87 100.46
N ASN A 29 50.86 -19.79 101.23
CA ASN A 29 49.94 -18.72 100.84
C ASN A 29 50.39 -18.02 99.54
N ALA A 30 51.71 -17.83 99.37
CA ALA A 30 52.27 -17.29 98.13
C ALA A 30 52.07 -18.26 96.94
N GLU A 31 52.26 -19.56 97.13
CA GLU A 31 52.04 -20.59 96.11
C GLU A 31 50.55 -20.67 95.71
N GLU A 32 49.62 -20.56 96.66
CA GLU A 32 48.17 -20.49 96.40
C GLU A 32 47.79 -19.21 95.63
N SER A 33 48.36 -18.07 96.01
CA SER A 33 48.16 -16.80 95.30
C SER A 33 48.68 -16.87 93.86
N ILE A 34 49.85 -17.47 93.65
CA ILE A 34 50.41 -17.72 92.32
C ILE A 34 49.49 -18.62 91.51
N ARG A 35 48.92 -19.68 92.10
CA ARG A 35 47.98 -20.58 91.42
C ARG A 35 46.73 -19.85 90.95
N HIS A 36 46.12 -19.04 91.82
CA HIS A 36 44.95 -18.23 91.44
C HIS A 36 45.25 -17.19 90.37
N LEU A 37 46.43 -16.57 90.40
CA LEU A 37 46.85 -15.65 89.34
C LEU A 37 47.04 -16.38 88.00
N LYS A 38 47.63 -17.58 88.01
CA LYS A 38 47.76 -18.43 86.81
C LYS A 38 46.39 -18.78 86.21
N GLU A 39 45.43 -19.22 87.02
CA GLU A 39 44.06 -19.53 86.55
C GLU A 39 43.34 -18.29 85.98
N LYS A 40 43.60 -17.10 86.52
CA LYS A 40 43.07 -15.84 85.94
C LYS A 40 43.73 -15.51 84.60
N ILE A 41 45.04 -15.71 84.50
CA ILE A 41 45.80 -15.51 83.25
C ILE A 41 45.29 -16.48 82.18
N GLU A 42 45.18 -17.78 82.48
CA GLU A 42 44.69 -18.79 81.53
C GLU A 42 43.28 -18.48 81.03
N ARG A 43 42.37 -18.04 81.92
CA ARG A 43 41.02 -17.60 81.50
C ARG A 43 41.07 -16.37 80.60
N ALA A 44 41.89 -15.38 80.94
CA ALA A 44 42.04 -14.18 80.12
C ALA A 44 42.66 -14.50 78.74
N GLU A 45 43.64 -15.42 78.69
CA GLU A 45 44.24 -15.90 77.45
C GLU A 45 43.23 -16.68 76.59
N GLY A 46 42.39 -17.52 77.22
CA GLY A 46 41.28 -18.20 76.55
C GLY A 46 40.30 -17.22 75.91
N MET A 47 39.88 -16.19 76.65
CA MET A 47 39.00 -15.12 76.14
C MET A 47 39.66 -14.31 75.02
N LYS A 48 40.95 -14.00 75.13
CA LYS A 48 41.70 -13.33 74.07
C LYS A 48 41.73 -14.17 72.78
N CYS A 49 41.90 -15.49 72.90
CA CYS A 49 41.87 -16.38 71.75
C CYS A 49 40.49 -16.45 71.09
N THR A 50 39.40 -16.43 71.85
CA THR A 50 38.04 -16.39 71.29
C THR A 50 37.77 -15.07 70.58
N TRP A 51 38.12 -13.94 71.18
CA TRP A 51 37.97 -12.62 70.54
C TRP A 51 38.80 -12.48 69.28
N ALA A 52 40.04 -12.99 69.26
CA ALA A 52 40.87 -12.96 68.05
C ALA A 52 40.25 -13.76 66.89
N ARG A 53 39.57 -14.88 67.18
CA ARG A 53 38.84 -15.65 66.15
C ARG A 53 37.61 -14.90 65.66
N GLU A 54 36.81 -14.35 66.58
CA GLU A 54 35.63 -13.56 66.24
C GLU A 54 35.99 -12.33 65.40
N GLU A 55 37.08 -11.63 65.75
CA GLU A 55 37.61 -10.51 64.97
C GLU A 55 38.05 -10.94 63.57
N ALA A 56 38.76 -12.07 63.45
CA ALA A 56 39.15 -12.62 62.15
C ALA A 56 37.94 -13.01 61.28
N ASP A 57 36.91 -13.61 61.88
CA ASP A 57 35.67 -13.98 61.19
C ASP A 57 34.89 -12.74 60.74
N LEU A 58 34.79 -11.72 61.60
CA LEU A 58 34.18 -10.43 61.25
C LEU A 58 34.93 -9.77 60.09
N GLN A 59 36.27 -9.76 60.12
CA GLN A 59 37.08 -9.21 59.03
C GLN A 59 36.87 -9.97 57.72
N LYS A 60 36.77 -11.29 57.78
CA LYS A 60 36.45 -12.12 56.63
C LYS A 60 35.07 -11.79 56.06
N THR A 61 34.05 -11.67 56.91
CA THR A 61 32.70 -11.29 56.46
C THR A 61 32.67 -9.90 55.85
N GLN A 62 33.37 -8.94 56.45
CA GLN A 62 33.46 -7.58 55.92
C GLN A 62 34.08 -7.57 54.52
N ASN A 63 35.16 -8.33 54.31
CA ASN A 63 35.84 -8.41 53.02
C ASN A 63 34.92 -9.02 51.95
N VAL A 64 34.19 -10.10 52.28
CA VAL A 64 33.24 -10.73 51.35
C VAL A 64 32.11 -9.75 50.98
N THR A 65 31.49 -9.12 51.97
CA THR A 65 30.42 -8.14 51.72
C THR A 65 30.91 -6.93 50.91
N MET A 66 32.15 -6.49 51.14
CA MET A 66 32.76 -5.41 50.36
C MET A 66 32.95 -5.81 48.88
N GLN A 67 33.38 -7.05 48.63
CA GLN A 67 33.51 -7.59 47.27
C GLN A 67 32.15 -7.73 46.59
N GLU A 68 31.14 -8.25 47.28
CA GLU A 68 29.76 -8.37 46.76
C GLU A 68 29.18 -7.00 46.43
N LYS A 69 29.40 -6.01 47.31
CA LYS A 69 29.00 -4.62 47.06
C LYS A 69 29.68 -4.08 45.79
N ALA A 70 30.97 -4.30 45.62
CA ALA A 70 31.69 -3.85 44.43
C ALA A 70 31.13 -4.50 43.14
N SER A 71 30.84 -5.81 43.16
CA SER A 71 30.23 -6.48 42.00
C SER A 71 28.83 -5.95 41.68
N LEU A 72 28.00 -5.69 42.70
CA LEU A 72 26.67 -5.12 42.49
C LEU A 72 26.73 -3.70 41.93
N GLU A 73 27.71 -2.90 42.35
CA GLU A 73 27.94 -1.57 41.79
C GLU A 73 28.37 -1.62 40.31
N ASP A 74 29.17 -2.62 39.92
CA ASP A 74 29.53 -2.84 38.52
C ASP A 74 28.33 -3.27 37.67
N GLU A 75 27.51 -4.19 38.17
CA GLU A 75 26.28 -4.61 37.49
C GLU A 75 25.30 -3.44 37.31
N LEU A 76 25.15 -2.60 38.34
CA LEU A 76 24.32 -1.40 38.27
C LEU A 76 24.80 -0.44 37.19
N ARG A 77 26.12 -0.18 37.11
CA ARG A 77 26.72 0.67 36.08
C ARG A 77 26.45 0.13 34.67
N GLU A 78 26.57 -1.17 34.48
CA GLU A 78 26.32 -1.79 33.17
C GLU A 78 24.83 -1.71 32.79
N VAL A 79 23.92 -1.96 33.72
CA VAL A 79 22.47 -1.81 33.48
C VAL A 79 22.10 -0.35 33.16
N GLU A 80 22.69 0.62 33.86
CA GLU A 80 22.49 2.04 33.57
C GLU A 80 22.97 2.42 32.16
N LYS A 81 24.14 1.92 31.75
CA LYS A 81 24.66 2.11 30.39
C LYS A 81 23.73 1.49 29.35
N GLN A 82 23.24 0.28 29.57
CA GLN A 82 22.27 -0.36 28.67
C GLN A 82 20.96 0.42 28.59
N LYS A 83 20.46 0.95 29.71
CA LYS A 83 19.28 1.82 29.75
C LYS A 83 19.50 3.08 28.92
N GLN A 84 20.65 3.74 29.05
CA GLN A 84 20.99 4.92 28.25
C GLN A 84 21.06 4.60 26.75
N GLN A 85 21.70 3.50 26.38
CA GLN A 85 21.76 3.05 24.97
C GLN A 85 20.37 2.77 24.39
N LYS A 86 19.52 2.03 25.12
CA LYS A 86 18.14 1.75 24.70
C LYS A 86 17.33 3.04 24.58
N SER A 87 17.51 4.00 25.49
CA SER A 87 16.85 5.30 25.42
C SER A 87 17.24 6.09 24.17
N LEU A 88 18.53 6.12 23.81
CA LEU A 88 19.00 6.76 22.59
C LEU A 88 18.45 6.07 21.34
N PHE A 89 18.46 4.74 21.31
CA PHE A 89 17.88 3.97 20.21
C PHE A 89 16.39 4.26 20.00
N LEU A 90 15.59 4.24 21.08
CA LEU A 90 14.17 4.56 21.01
C LEU A 90 13.93 6.00 20.56
N ARG A 91 14.76 6.95 21.00
CA ARG A 91 14.69 8.36 20.57
C ARG A 91 14.93 8.50 19.07
N GLU A 92 15.96 7.86 18.53
CA GLU A 92 16.25 7.88 17.10
C GLU A 92 15.15 7.19 16.29
N GLN A 93 14.64 6.04 16.75
CA GLN A 93 13.53 5.34 16.11
C GLN A 93 12.26 6.21 16.08
N THR A 94 11.93 6.87 17.19
CA THR A 94 10.78 7.78 17.28
C THR A 94 10.93 8.95 16.32
N LYS A 95 12.14 9.53 16.21
CA LYS A 95 12.45 10.61 15.28
C LYS A 95 12.26 10.18 13.82
N LEU A 96 12.77 9.00 13.45
CA LEU A 96 12.61 8.44 12.10
C LEU A 96 11.15 8.16 11.76
N LEU A 97 10.38 7.59 12.71
CA LEU A 97 8.94 7.37 12.52
C LEU A 97 8.19 8.69 12.34
N SER A 98 8.49 9.70 13.16
CA SER A 98 7.90 11.04 13.03
C SER A 98 8.21 11.68 11.67
N GLN A 99 9.46 11.65 11.24
CA GLN A 99 9.88 12.16 9.92
C GLN A 99 9.17 11.44 8.77
N ARG A 100 9.05 10.10 8.85
CA ARG A 100 8.33 9.30 7.87
C ARG A 100 6.84 9.68 7.82
N THR A 101 6.18 9.77 8.98
CA THR A 101 4.77 10.14 9.03
C THR A 101 4.50 11.54 8.49
N GLU A 102 5.41 12.50 8.74
CA GLU A 102 5.30 13.85 8.20
C GLU A 102 5.51 13.88 6.69
N SER A 103 6.52 13.16 6.18
CA SER A 103 6.75 13.03 4.73
C SER A 103 5.57 12.38 4.02
N ASP A 104 5.01 11.31 4.59
CA ASP A 104 3.85 10.61 4.03
C ASP A 104 2.60 11.51 4.05
N ARG A 105 2.42 12.31 5.12
CA ARG A 105 1.35 13.31 5.21
C ARG A 105 1.49 14.38 4.13
N GLN A 106 2.70 14.91 3.91
CA GLN A 106 2.97 15.92 2.87
C GLN A 106 2.73 15.36 1.48
N LYS A 107 3.20 14.15 1.19
CA LYS A 107 2.92 13.46 -0.10
C LYS A 107 1.43 13.26 -0.31
N LYS A 108 0.69 12.84 0.72
CA LYS A 108 -0.76 12.68 0.63
C LYS A 108 -1.47 14.00 0.29
N ILE A 109 -1.01 15.12 0.87
CA ILE A 109 -1.54 16.45 0.54
C ILE A 109 -1.22 16.82 -0.90
N GLN A 110 0.03 16.62 -1.36
CA GLN A 110 0.44 16.89 -2.75
C GLN A 110 -0.37 16.07 -3.75
N PHE A 111 -0.51 14.76 -3.53
CA PHE A 111 -1.34 13.91 -4.37
C PHE A 111 -2.81 14.33 -4.34
N GLY A 112 -3.34 14.73 -3.17
CA GLY A 112 -4.69 15.27 -3.09
C GLY A 112 -4.89 16.51 -3.96
N GLN A 113 -3.92 17.43 -3.95
CA GLN A 113 -3.95 18.63 -4.80
C GLN A 113 -3.85 18.29 -6.30
N GLU A 114 -2.99 17.33 -6.65
CA GLU A 114 -2.84 16.87 -8.04
C GLU A 114 -4.12 16.19 -8.54
N VAL A 115 -4.75 15.35 -7.71
CA VAL A 115 -6.05 14.74 -8.03
C VAL A 115 -7.11 15.81 -8.24
N SER A 116 -7.27 16.78 -7.34
CA SER A 116 -8.25 17.86 -7.52
C SER A 116 -7.99 18.70 -8.77
N ARG A 117 -6.72 18.92 -9.13
CA ARG A 117 -6.36 19.59 -10.38
C ARG A 117 -6.78 18.76 -11.59
N LEU A 118 -6.44 17.46 -11.62
CA LEU A 118 -6.81 16.56 -12.71
C LEU A 118 -8.33 16.43 -12.85
N GLU A 119 -9.06 16.38 -11.74
CA GLU A 119 -10.53 16.39 -11.75
C GLU A 119 -11.09 17.64 -12.42
N SER A 120 -10.52 18.81 -12.12
CA SER A 120 -10.87 20.08 -12.76
C SER A 120 -10.55 20.08 -14.25
N ASP A 121 -9.38 19.57 -14.64
CA ASP A 121 -8.95 19.49 -16.04
C ASP A 121 -9.86 18.54 -16.84
N ILE A 122 -10.25 17.40 -16.25
CA ILE A 122 -11.21 16.45 -16.85
C ILE A 122 -12.59 17.08 -17.03
N LEU A 123 -13.08 17.83 -16.05
CA LEU A 123 -14.37 18.53 -16.16
C LEU A 123 -14.34 19.55 -17.30
N MET A 124 -13.28 20.34 -17.39
CA MET A 124 -13.10 21.31 -18.48
C MET A 124 -13.05 20.62 -19.85
N GLU A 125 -12.34 19.50 -19.97
CA GLU A 125 -12.28 18.77 -21.25
C GLU A 125 -13.62 18.10 -21.60
N LYS A 126 -14.37 17.64 -20.59
CA LYS A 126 -15.73 17.14 -20.79
C LYS A 126 -16.64 18.24 -21.32
N ASP A 127 -16.55 19.46 -20.81
CA ASP A 127 -17.30 20.61 -21.31
C ASP A 127 -16.91 20.94 -22.76
N ASN A 128 -15.60 20.94 -23.08
CA ASN A 128 -15.10 21.11 -24.45
C ASN A 128 -15.67 20.04 -25.41
N ILE A 129 -15.75 18.79 -24.96
CA ILE A 129 -16.33 17.69 -25.76
C ILE A 129 -17.81 17.95 -26.00
N TYR A 130 -18.59 18.34 -24.99
CA TYR A 130 -20.00 18.65 -25.17
C TYR A 130 -20.24 19.79 -26.17
N GLU A 131 -19.42 20.84 -26.15
CA GLU A 131 -19.50 21.91 -27.14
C GLU A 131 -19.20 21.39 -28.55
N LYS A 132 -18.15 20.59 -28.72
CA LYS A 132 -17.84 19.95 -30.01
C LYS A 132 -18.98 19.05 -30.47
N GLU A 133 -19.53 18.20 -29.62
CA GLU A 133 -20.69 17.34 -29.94
C GLU A 133 -21.93 18.15 -30.33
N ARG A 134 -22.15 19.32 -29.71
CA ARG A 134 -23.21 20.24 -30.11
C ARG A 134 -22.98 20.75 -31.53
N THR A 135 -21.77 21.22 -31.84
CA THR A 135 -21.45 21.71 -33.20
C THR A 135 -21.57 20.61 -34.25
N ILE A 136 -21.15 19.38 -33.93
CA ILE A 136 -21.31 18.23 -34.82
C ILE A 136 -22.78 17.97 -35.11
N ARG A 137 -23.65 17.97 -34.08
CA ARG A 137 -25.10 17.81 -34.26
C ARG A 137 -25.71 18.91 -35.12
N GLU A 138 -25.26 20.16 -34.94
CA GLU A 138 -25.70 21.30 -35.75
C GLU A 138 -25.26 21.15 -37.22
N LEU A 139 -24.02 20.72 -37.48
CA LEU A 139 -23.51 20.45 -38.83
C LEU A 139 -24.22 19.28 -39.50
N GLN A 140 -24.47 18.18 -38.78
CA GLN A 140 -25.24 17.04 -39.28
C GLN A 140 -26.66 17.47 -39.69
N SER A 141 -27.32 18.30 -38.88
CA SER A 141 -28.64 18.84 -39.23
C SER A 141 -28.60 19.69 -40.50
N ARG A 142 -27.54 20.48 -40.70
CA ARG A 142 -27.34 21.25 -41.95
C ARG A 142 -27.13 20.33 -43.15
N ILE A 143 -26.28 19.31 -43.02
CA ILE A 143 -26.03 18.33 -44.08
C ILE A 143 -27.33 17.62 -44.46
N ASN A 144 -28.10 17.11 -43.49
CA ASN A 144 -29.37 16.43 -43.77
C ASN A 144 -30.37 17.34 -44.51
N ARG A 145 -30.40 18.65 -44.19
CA ARG A 145 -31.23 19.63 -44.93
C ARG A 145 -30.74 19.84 -46.35
N GLU A 146 -29.43 19.91 -46.56
CA GLU A 146 -28.84 20.02 -47.89
C GLU A 146 -29.06 18.74 -48.72
N GLU A 147 -28.97 17.56 -48.11
CA GLU A 147 -29.28 16.27 -48.74
C GLU A 147 -30.75 16.19 -49.18
N LEU A 148 -31.70 16.54 -48.30
CA LEU A 148 -33.12 16.60 -48.67
C LEU A 148 -33.37 17.57 -49.84
N ASN A 149 -32.67 18.71 -49.85
CA ASN A 149 -32.77 19.68 -50.93
C ASN A 149 -32.17 19.15 -52.24
N ASN A 150 -31.11 18.34 -52.18
CA ASN A 150 -30.53 17.69 -53.35
C ASN A 150 -31.40 16.54 -53.89
N GLU A 151 -32.05 15.75 -53.02
CA GLU A 151 -33.00 14.71 -53.46
C GLU A 151 -34.17 15.30 -54.27
N THR A 152 -34.62 16.51 -53.93
CA THR A 152 -35.65 17.21 -54.72
C THR A 152 -35.17 17.74 -56.08
N ARG A 153 -33.89 17.59 -56.41
CA ARG A 153 -33.30 17.98 -57.70
C ARG A 153 -33.16 16.79 -58.67
N MET A 154 -34.09 15.85 -58.69
CA MET A 154 -34.17 14.87 -59.78
C MET A 154 -34.74 15.52 -61.05
N ARG A 155 -34.19 15.16 -62.22
CA ARG A 155 -34.68 15.60 -63.54
C ARG A 155 -35.12 14.38 -64.34
N GLU A 156 -36.33 14.45 -64.89
CA GLU A 156 -36.90 13.37 -65.70
C GLU A 156 -37.14 13.87 -67.13
N THR A 157 -36.65 13.12 -68.12
CA THR A 157 -36.84 13.38 -69.55
C THR A 157 -37.47 12.14 -70.21
N ASN A 158 -38.59 12.32 -70.89
CA ASN A 158 -39.37 11.23 -71.49
C ASN A 158 -39.45 11.38 -73.02
N LEU A 159 -39.34 10.26 -73.74
CA LEU A 159 -39.50 10.17 -75.20
C LEU A 159 -40.40 8.97 -75.56
N SER A 160 -41.57 9.22 -76.14
CA SER A 160 -42.55 8.18 -76.48
C SER A 160 -43.05 8.37 -77.91
N THR A 161 -42.98 7.31 -78.72
CA THR A 161 -43.54 7.24 -80.07
C THR A 161 -44.54 6.10 -80.12
N LYS A 162 -45.83 6.42 -80.28
CA LYS A 162 -46.93 5.46 -80.41
C LYS A 162 -47.56 5.59 -81.78
N ILE A 163 -47.96 4.46 -82.35
CA ILE A 163 -48.60 4.41 -83.66
C ILE A 163 -50.06 4.05 -83.46
N SER A 164 -50.96 4.81 -84.10
CA SER A 164 -52.38 4.48 -84.18
C SER A 164 -52.77 4.17 -85.62
N ILE A 165 -53.74 3.27 -85.77
CA ILE A 165 -54.39 2.96 -87.03
C ILE A 165 -55.82 3.47 -86.94
N LEU A 166 -56.31 4.13 -88.00
CA LEU A 166 -57.68 4.59 -88.05
C LEU A 166 -58.60 3.47 -88.56
N ASP A 167 -59.63 3.15 -87.79
CA ASP A 167 -60.69 2.24 -88.21
C ASP A 167 -61.56 2.90 -89.31
N PRO A 168 -61.65 2.34 -90.52
CA PRO A 168 -62.40 2.95 -91.62
C PRO A 168 -63.93 2.95 -91.39
N ASP A 169 -64.46 2.03 -90.60
CA ASP A 169 -65.90 1.91 -90.36
C ASP A 169 -66.35 2.82 -89.21
N THR A 170 -65.49 2.99 -88.19
CA THR A 170 -65.84 3.74 -86.97
C THR A 170 -65.13 5.09 -86.84
N GLY A 171 -64.10 5.35 -87.67
CA GLY A 171 -63.30 6.58 -87.63
C GLY A 171 -62.47 6.75 -86.37
N LYS A 172 -62.29 5.68 -85.56
CA LYS A 172 -61.58 5.74 -84.29
C LYS A 172 -60.15 5.23 -84.43
N ASP A 173 -59.25 5.84 -83.67
CA ASP A 173 -57.89 5.35 -83.49
C ASP A 173 -57.90 4.02 -82.72
N MET A 174 -57.14 3.06 -83.22
CA MET A 174 -56.93 1.77 -82.59
C MET A 174 -55.45 1.42 -82.59
N SER A 175 -55.03 0.59 -81.64
CA SER A 175 -53.63 0.14 -81.58
C SER A 175 -53.32 -0.85 -82.72
N PRO A 176 -52.04 -0.98 -83.13
CA PRO A 176 -51.61 -2.01 -84.07
C PRO A 176 -52.06 -3.41 -83.66
N TYR A 177 -52.10 -3.70 -82.35
CA TYR A 177 -52.58 -4.97 -81.82
C TYR A 177 -54.08 -5.20 -82.05
N GLU A 178 -54.89 -4.15 -81.85
CA GLU A 178 -56.33 -4.23 -82.11
C GLU A 178 -56.64 -4.38 -83.60
N ALA A 179 -55.93 -3.65 -84.46
CA ALA A 179 -56.07 -3.76 -85.91
C ALA A 179 -55.71 -5.18 -86.40
N TYR A 180 -54.65 -5.78 -85.85
CA TYR A 180 -54.27 -7.16 -86.14
C TYR A 180 -55.35 -8.15 -85.69
N LYS A 181 -55.87 -8.00 -84.47
CA LYS A 181 -56.96 -8.86 -83.96
C LYS A 181 -58.23 -8.79 -84.82
N ARG A 182 -58.55 -7.61 -85.36
CA ARG A 182 -59.71 -7.42 -86.26
C ARG A 182 -59.41 -7.82 -87.72
N GLY A 183 -58.19 -8.27 -88.02
CA GLY A 183 -57.79 -8.69 -89.36
C GLY A 183 -57.58 -7.54 -90.35
N MET A 184 -57.45 -6.30 -89.87
CA MET A 184 -57.24 -5.10 -90.71
C MET A 184 -55.80 -5.00 -91.22
N ILE A 185 -54.85 -5.57 -90.47
CA ILE A 185 -53.45 -5.68 -90.85
C ILE A 185 -53.00 -7.13 -90.68
N ASP A 186 -52.04 -7.55 -91.49
CA ASP A 186 -51.44 -8.88 -91.33
C ASP A 186 -50.43 -8.90 -90.16
N ARG A 187 -49.97 -10.11 -89.82
CA ARG A 187 -49.02 -10.29 -88.72
C ARG A 187 -47.69 -9.58 -88.99
N CYS A 188 -47.27 -9.50 -90.25
CA CYS A 188 -46.00 -8.87 -90.63
C CYS A 188 -46.06 -7.36 -90.42
N GLN A 189 -47.16 -6.74 -90.84
CA GLN A 189 -47.48 -5.33 -90.63
C GLN A 189 -47.60 -5.02 -89.13
N TYR A 190 -48.27 -5.87 -88.35
CA TYR A 190 -48.33 -5.71 -86.89
C TYR A 190 -46.95 -5.67 -86.24
N ILE A 191 -46.08 -6.64 -86.55
CA ILE A 191 -44.72 -6.70 -86.01
C ILE A 191 -43.94 -5.46 -86.40
N HIS A 192 -44.02 -5.04 -87.68
CA HIS A 192 -43.33 -3.86 -88.16
C HIS A 192 -43.77 -2.58 -87.43
N LEU A 193 -45.08 -2.38 -87.23
CA LEU A 193 -45.57 -1.23 -86.48
C LEU A 193 -45.17 -1.30 -85.01
N GLN A 194 -45.18 -2.49 -84.41
CA GLN A 194 -44.70 -2.66 -83.04
C GLN A 194 -43.20 -2.34 -82.92
N GLU A 195 -42.36 -2.66 -83.91
CA GLU A 195 -40.93 -2.32 -83.90
C GLU A 195 -40.65 -0.82 -83.96
N LEU A 196 -41.54 -0.05 -84.60
CA LEU A 196 -41.42 1.40 -84.72
C LEU A 196 -41.87 2.16 -83.45
N GLU A 197 -42.64 1.52 -82.58
CA GLU A 197 -43.04 2.11 -81.29
C GLU A 197 -41.92 2.02 -80.25
N CYS A 198 -41.65 3.15 -79.59
CA CYS A 198 -40.68 3.25 -78.51
C CYS A 198 -41.23 4.05 -77.33
N ASP A 199 -40.78 3.72 -76.12
CA ASP A 199 -41.16 4.43 -74.90
C ASP A 199 -39.97 4.41 -73.93
N TRP A 200 -39.25 5.52 -73.88
CA TRP A 200 -38.01 5.69 -73.14
C TRP A 200 -38.16 6.78 -72.08
N GLU A 201 -37.61 6.53 -70.90
CA GLU A 201 -37.56 7.48 -69.79
C GLU A 201 -36.13 7.55 -69.25
N GLU A 202 -35.55 8.74 -69.24
CA GLU A 202 -34.30 9.01 -68.55
C GLU A 202 -34.59 9.69 -67.22
N ILE A 203 -33.99 9.14 -66.17
CA ILE A 203 -34.03 9.69 -64.82
C ILE A 203 -32.61 10.07 -64.43
N THR A 204 -32.39 11.37 -64.24
CA THR A 204 -31.11 11.90 -63.75
C THR A 204 -31.24 12.28 -62.28
N THR A 205 -30.46 11.62 -61.44
CA THR A 205 -30.31 11.97 -60.03
C THR A 205 -29.07 12.85 -59.88
N LEU A 206 -29.27 14.14 -59.57
CA LEU A 206 -28.19 15.10 -59.34
C LEU A 206 -27.57 14.84 -57.95
N GLY A 207 -26.33 14.36 -57.92
CA GLY A 207 -25.61 13.98 -56.69
C GLY A 207 -24.40 14.85 -56.40
N SER A 208 -23.99 14.96 -55.13
CA SER A 208 -22.80 15.73 -54.73
C SER A 208 -21.47 15.16 -55.23
N LYS A 209 -21.46 13.90 -55.70
CA LYS A 209 -20.29 13.21 -56.27
C LYS A 209 -20.34 13.06 -57.80
N GLY A 210 -21.34 13.66 -58.45
CA GLY A 210 -21.63 13.48 -59.88
C GLY A 210 -23.11 13.18 -60.10
N ASP A 211 -23.58 13.47 -61.31
CA ASP A 211 -24.94 13.18 -61.74
C ASP A 211 -24.99 11.74 -62.23
N VAL A 212 -25.95 10.94 -61.74
CA VAL A 212 -26.16 9.55 -62.18
C VAL A 212 -27.42 9.53 -63.04
N SER A 213 -27.28 9.14 -64.31
CA SER A 213 -28.41 8.99 -65.25
C SER A 213 -28.69 7.52 -65.54
N VAL A 214 -29.96 7.14 -65.49
CA VAL A 214 -30.45 5.81 -65.89
C VAL A 214 -31.51 5.96 -66.96
N LEU A 215 -31.36 5.20 -68.05
CA LEU A 215 -32.32 5.11 -69.15
C LEU A 215 -33.17 3.84 -69.01
N LEU A 216 -34.49 4.01 -68.91
CA LEU A 216 -35.49 2.96 -68.79
C LEU A 216 -36.23 2.78 -70.11
N ASP A 217 -36.23 1.56 -70.64
CA ASP A 217 -37.13 1.12 -71.70
C ASP A 217 -38.46 0.67 -71.08
N LYS A 218 -39.52 1.48 -71.20
CA LYS A 218 -40.85 1.16 -70.63
C LYS A 218 -41.52 -0.03 -71.32
N LYS A 219 -41.10 -0.37 -72.54
CA LYS A 219 -41.67 -1.48 -73.32
C LYS A 219 -41.09 -2.82 -72.90
N SER A 220 -39.78 -2.89 -72.64
CA SER A 220 -39.12 -4.13 -72.18
C SER A 220 -38.88 -4.20 -70.67
N GLY A 221 -39.03 -3.07 -69.96
CA GLY A 221 -38.71 -2.94 -68.54
C GLY A 221 -37.22 -2.94 -68.23
N LYS A 222 -36.35 -2.90 -69.25
CA LYS A 222 -34.89 -2.93 -69.08
C LYS A 222 -34.37 -1.55 -68.71
N GLN A 223 -33.39 -1.52 -67.82
CA GLN A 223 -32.69 -0.31 -67.38
C GLN A 223 -31.24 -0.35 -67.84
N TYR A 224 -30.74 0.80 -68.27
CA TYR A 224 -29.38 0.98 -68.73
C TYR A 224 -28.76 2.17 -68.00
N SER A 225 -27.64 1.95 -67.32
CA SER A 225 -26.83 3.02 -66.74
C SER A 225 -26.15 3.79 -67.86
N ILE A 226 -26.25 5.12 -67.86
CA ILE A 226 -25.52 5.95 -68.83
C ILE A 226 -24.02 5.91 -68.54
N ASP A 227 -23.62 5.85 -67.27
CA ASP A 227 -22.20 5.81 -66.87
C ASP A 227 -21.50 4.52 -67.32
N ASP A 228 -22.22 3.40 -67.38
CA ASP A 228 -21.66 2.12 -67.87
C ASP A 228 -21.52 2.09 -69.40
N ALA A 229 -22.22 2.98 -70.11
CA ALA A 229 -22.28 3.04 -71.56
C ALA A 229 -21.30 4.06 -72.17
N LEU A 230 -20.69 4.91 -71.35
CA LEU A 230 -19.66 5.90 -71.72
C LEU A 230 -18.24 5.34 -71.54
#